data_AF-A0A9W6CL79-F1
#
_entry.id   AF-A0A9W6CL79-F1
#
_cell.length_a   1.000
_cell.length_b   1.000
_cell.length_c   1.000
_cell.angle_alpha   90.00
_cell.angle_beta   90.00
_cell.angle_gamma   90.00
#
_symmetry.space_group_name_H-M   'P 1'
#
loop_
_entity.id
_entity.type
_entity.pdbx_description
1 polymer ?
#
loop_
_entity_poly.entity_id
_entity_poly.type
_entity_poly.pdbx_seq_one_letter_code
_entity_poly.pdbx_strand_id
1 'polypeptide(L)'
;MPKPTAAANAAPMPASSRRAFLKAGAALGTVAALAVPVAVLPKAEARTLDPVFAAIAEFRAKRAAFNAVLKLQSDYEEECTARGVSFCEPSPESDAIEVMFDEASDADAEAWHNLLTTAPATREGACAYLAILPSWDGYGGGAAPRVEEMEAICTALRIYILGGVHA
;
A
#
# COMPACT_ATOMS: atom_id res chain seq x y z
N MET A 1 -47.64 35.71 44.80
CA MET A 1 -46.70 34.93 45.65
C MET A 1 -47.09 33.46 45.55
N PRO A 2 -46.20 32.44 45.63
CA PRO A 2 -44.88 32.19 45.02
C PRO A 2 -44.80 30.88 44.14
N LYS A 3 -43.81 30.80 43.21
CA LYS A 3 -42.94 29.69 42.65
C LYS A 3 -43.40 28.17 42.59
N PRO A 4 -42.69 27.23 41.86
CA PRO A 4 -42.11 27.17 40.49
C PRO A 4 -42.22 25.77 39.74
N THR A 5 -41.63 25.70 38.52
CA THR A 5 -40.78 24.62 37.89
C THR A 5 -41.32 23.50 36.97
N ALA A 6 -40.61 23.37 35.82
CA ALA A 6 -40.17 22.17 35.03
C ALA A 6 -41.26 21.28 34.37
N ALA A 7 -41.11 20.64 33.20
CA ALA A 7 -40.10 20.42 32.14
C ALA A 7 -40.92 20.19 30.82
N ALA A 8 -40.44 20.01 29.58
CA ALA A 8 -39.22 19.47 29.03
C ALA A 8 -39.10 19.85 27.53
N ASN A 9 -37.89 19.69 27.00
CA ASN A 9 -37.42 19.79 25.60
C ASN A 9 -38.30 18.99 24.60
N ALA A 10 -38.30 19.18 23.27
CA ALA A 10 -37.23 19.58 22.37
C ALA A 10 -37.78 19.97 20.98
N ALA A 11 -37.21 21.01 20.37
CA ALA A 11 -36.96 21.18 18.93
C ALA A 11 -36.07 22.45 18.78
N PRO A 12 -35.35 22.71 17.69
CA PRO A 12 -34.89 21.88 16.57
C PRO A 12 -33.34 21.89 16.45
N MET A 13 -32.78 21.11 15.52
CA MET A 13 -31.37 21.20 15.12
C MET A 13 -30.96 22.60 14.64
N PRO A 14 -29.68 22.95 14.80
CA PRO A 14 -28.97 23.63 13.73
C PRO A 14 -27.65 22.93 13.36
N ALA A 15 -27.45 22.73 12.07
CA ALA A 15 -26.17 22.41 11.47
C ALA A 15 -25.19 23.59 11.63
N SER A 16 -23.94 23.35 12.05
CA SER A 16 -22.78 24.00 11.44
C SER A 16 -21.43 23.38 11.85
N SER A 17 -20.57 23.25 10.82
CA SER A 17 -19.13 23.54 10.79
C SER A 17 -18.10 22.62 11.47
N ARG A 18 -17.38 21.91 10.58
CA ARG A 18 -16.10 21.19 10.71
C ARG A 18 -14.93 22.06 11.20
N ARG A 19 -15.03 22.71 12.37
CA ARG A 19 -13.97 23.58 12.92
C ARG A 19 -13.72 23.38 14.42
N ALA A 20 -13.78 22.13 14.88
CA ALA A 20 -13.55 21.78 16.28
C ALA A 20 -12.37 20.80 16.53
N PHE A 21 -11.46 20.59 15.56
CA PHE A 21 -10.30 19.71 15.76
C PHE A 21 -8.96 20.43 16.02
N LEU A 22 -8.93 21.77 16.08
CA LEU A 22 -7.69 22.54 16.31
C LEU A 22 -7.65 23.24 17.68
N LYS A 23 -8.28 22.65 18.70
CA LYS A 23 -8.22 23.18 20.08
C LYS A 23 -8.00 22.12 21.16
N ALA A 24 -7.21 21.09 20.84
CA ALA A 24 -6.65 20.14 21.81
C ALA A 24 -5.14 20.36 22.02
N GLY A 25 -4.64 21.57 21.78
CA GLY A 25 -3.22 21.94 21.87
C GLY A 25 -2.82 22.66 23.16
N ALA A 26 -3.58 22.53 24.25
CA ALA A 26 -3.26 23.27 25.48
C ALA A 26 -3.76 22.57 26.74
N ALA A 27 -3.09 21.49 27.13
CA ALA A 27 -2.97 21.10 28.55
C ALA A 27 -2.00 19.92 28.68
N LEU A 28 -0.75 20.21 29.06
CA LEU A 28 -0.07 19.56 30.18
C LEU A 28 1.29 20.22 30.38
N GLY A 29 1.36 21.05 31.41
CA GLY A 29 2.57 21.70 31.86
C GLY A 29 3.51 20.74 32.61
N THR A 30 4.79 21.08 32.48
CA THR A 30 5.83 21.06 33.53
C THR A 30 6.07 19.77 34.31
N VAL A 31 7.14 19.03 33.96
CA VAL A 31 8.06 18.42 34.95
C VAL A 31 9.51 18.43 34.41
N ALA A 32 10.39 19.06 35.19
CA ALA A 32 11.83 18.85 35.34
C ALA A 32 12.76 19.01 34.12
N ALA A 33 13.56 20.07 34.20
CA ALA A 33 14.92 20.10 33.71
C ALA A 33 15.70 18.88 34.25
N LEU A 34 16.02 17.94 33.36
CA LEU A 34 17.14 17.03 33.52
C LEU A 34 18.15 17.39 32.44
N ALA A 35 19.32 17.84 32.89
CA ALA A 35 20.50 18.01 32.07
C ALA A 35 20.82 16.67 31.39
N VAL A 36 20.44 16.53 30.12
CA VAL A 36 20.93 15.46 29.26
C VAL A 36 22.17 16.01 28.58
N PRO A 37 23.32 15.33 28.66
CA PRO A 37 24.53 15.78 27.98
C PRO A 37 24.20 15.98 26.50
N VAL A 38 24.77 17.02 25.89
CA VAL A 38 24.91 17.09 24.44
C VAL A 38 25.80 15.91 24.05
N ALA A 39 25.17 14.74 23.91
CA ALA A 39 25.76 13.61 23.27
C ALA A 39 26.05 14.10 21.85
N VAL A 40 27.33 14.23 21.56
CA VAL A 40 27.85 14.20 20.20
C VAL A 40 27.13 13.05 19.52
N LEU A 41 26.12 13.37 18.71
CA LEU A 41 25.48 12.39 17.86
C LEU A 41 26.63 11.77 17.07
N PRO A 42 26.93 10.47 17.27
CA PRO A 42 27.83 9.83 16.35
C PRO A 42 27.21 10.06 14.98
N LYS A 43 28.07 10.38 14.03
CA LYS A 43 27.77 10.33 12.60
C LYS A 43 27.45 8.87 12.28
N ALA A 44 26.35 8.36 12.83
CA ALA A 44 25.70 7.14 12.44
C ALA A 44 25.33 7.45 11.01
N GLU A 45 26.11 6.88 10.10
CA GLU A 45 25.82 6.82 8.70
C GLU A 45 24.32 6.60 8.61
N ALA A 46 23.59 7.63 8.20
CA ALA A 46 22.29 7.45 7.62
C ALA A 46 22.59 6.62 6.37
N ARG A 47 22.68 5.30 6.55
CA ARG A 47 22.61 4.34 5.46
C ARG A 47 21.29 4.69 4.82
N THR A 48 21.36 5.45 3.75
CA THR A 48 20.23 5.70 2.86
C THR A 48 19.76 4.31 2.49
N LEU A 49 18.62 3.91 3.05
CA LEU A 49 18.00 2.63 2.72
C LEU A 49 17.79 2.64 1.21
N ASP A 50 18.23 1.57 0.54
CA ASP A 50 18.09 1.45 -0.91
C ASP A 50 16.61 1.65 -1.27
N PRO A 51 16.27 2.63 -2.13
CA PRO A 51 14.87 2.95 -2.45
C PRO A 51 14.09 1.74 -2.98
N VAL A 52 14.78 0.78 -3.58
CA VAL A 52 14.17 -0.46 -4.08
C VAL A 52 13.48 -1.27 -2.99
N PHE A 53 13.96 -1.21 -1.73
CA PHE A 53 13.31 -1.97 -0.64
C PHE A 53 11.91 -1.44 -0.32
N ALA A 54 11.71 -0.12 -0.40
CA ALA A 54 10.39 0.48 -0.22
C ALA A 54 9.45 0.07 -1.36
N ALA A 55 9.92 0.14 -2.60
CA ALA A 55 9.15 -0.28 -3.78
C ALA A 55 8.77 -1.78 -3.73
N ILE A 56 9.69 -2.66 -3.29
CA ILE A 56 9.40 -4.08 -3.11
C ILE A 56 8.33 -4.31 -2.04
N ALA A 57 8.39 -3.59 -0.92
CA ALA A 57 7.41 -3.71 0.16
C ALA A 57 6.02 -3.26 -0.28
N GLU A 58 5.95 -2.15 -1.03
CA GLU A 58 4.71 -1.64 -1.59
C GLU A 58 4.11 -2.61 -2.60
N PHE A 59 4.89 -3.10 -3.56
CA PHE A 59 4.44 -4.10 -4.53
C PHE A 59 3.87 -5.35 -3.84
N ARG A 60 4.57 -5.88 -2.82
CA ARG A 60 4.06 -7.05 -2.06
C ARG A 60 2.73 -6.78 -1.38
N ALA A 61 2.54 -5.59 -0.82
CA ALA A 61 1.29 -5.23 -0.16
C ALA A 61 0.13 -5.13 -1.18
N LYS A 62 0.37 -4.50 -2.33
CA LYS A 62 -0.63 -4.38 -3.40
C LYS A 62 -0.95 -5.73 -4.05
N ARG A 63 0.07 -6.55 -4.31
CA ARG A 63 -0.10 -7.92 -4.81
C ARG A 63 -0.89 -8.79 -3.85
N ALA A 64 -0.66 -8.67 -2.54
CA ALA A 64 -1.44 -9.40 -1.54
C ALA A 64 -2.92 -8.95 -1.54
N ALA A 65 -3.20 -7.66 -1.70
CA ALA A 65 -4.56 -7.14 -1.83
C ALA A 65 -5.24 -7.65 -3.11
N PHE A 66 -4.55 -7.58 -4.25
CA PHE A 66 -5.04 -8.11 -5.52
C PHE A 66 -5.36 -9.61 -5.46
N ASN A 67 -4.45 -10.42 -4.88
CA ASN A 67 -4.68 -11.85 -4.69
C ASN A 67 -5.88 -12.15 -3.77
N ALA A 68 -6.15 -11.29 -2.79
CA ALA A 68 -7.34 -11.43 -1.94
C ALA A 68 -8.63 -11.17 -2.73
N VAL A 69 -8.64 -10.20 -3.65
CA VAL A 69 -9.79 -9.92 -4.51
C VAL A 69 -9.98 -11.01 -5.57
N LEU A 70 -8.90 -11.54 -6.15
CA LEU A 70 -8.96 -12.72 -7.03
C LEU A 70 -9.60 -13.93 -6.34
N LYS A 71 -9.22 -14.17 -5.07
CA LYS A 71 -9.84 -15.23 -4.28
C LYS A 71 -11.33 -14.96 -4.05
N LEU A 72 -11.70 -13.72 -3.71
CA LEU A 72 -13.11 -13.35 -3.51
C LEU A 72 -13.94 -13.60 -4.78
N GLN A 73 -13.41 -13.22 -5.95
CA GLN A 73 -14.06 -13.45 -7.23
C GLN A 73 -14.25 -14.95 -7.50
N SER A 74 -13.20 -15.76 -7.27
CA SER A 74 -13.26 -17.22 -7.42
C SER A 74 -14.27 -17.87 -6.46
N ASP A 75 -14.31 -17.42 -5.19
CA ASP A 75 -15.23 -17.94 -4.19
C ASP A 75 -16.70 -17.57 -4.56
N TYR A 76 -16.92 -16.38 -5.13
CA TYR A 76 -18.24 -15.96 -5.64
C TYR A 76 -18.68 -16.75 -6.88
N GLU A 77 -17.78 -17.01 -7.83
CA GLU A 77 -18.04 -17.85 -9.00
C GLU A 77 -18.46 -19.28 -8.60
N GLU A 78 -17.79 -19.85 -7.59
CA GLU A 78 -18.15 -21.16 -7.04
C GLU A 78 -19.56 -21.14 -6.41
N GLU A 79 -19.91 -20.08 -5.67
CA GLU A 79 -21.26 -19.93 -5.11
C GLU A 79 -22.34 -19.82 -6.19
N CYS A 80 -22.14 -18.98 -7.21
CA CYS A 80 -23.05 -18.86 -8.35
C CYS A 80 -23.27 -20.22 -9.02
N THR A 81 -22.18 -20.94 -9.28
CA THR A 81 -22.21 -22.28 -9.88
C THR A 81 -23.00 -23.26 -9.01
N ALA A 82 -22.78 -23.27 -7.69
CA ALA A 82 -23.50 -24.12 -6.74
C ALA A 82 -25.01 -23.82 -6.69
N ARG A 83 -25.41 -22.58 -6.96
CA ARG A 83 -26.80 -22.13 -7.04
C ARG A 83 -27.44 -22.37 -8.42
N GLY A 84 -26.67 -22.86 -9.39
CA GLY A 84 -27.14 -23.05 -10.77
C GLY A 84 -27.34 -21.72 -11.52
N VAL A 85 -26.66 -20.66 -11.09
CA VAL A 85 -26.72 -19.31 -11.67
C VAL A 85 -25.40 -19.03 -12.39
N SER A 86 -25.46 -18.32 -13.50
CA SER A 86 -24.24 -17.89 -14.21
C SER A 86 -23.56 -16.75 -13.44
N PHE A 87 -22.24 -16.82 -13.27
CA PHE A 87 -21.43 -15.74 -12.71
C PHE A 87 -21.57 -14.43 -13.52
N CYS A 88 -21.86 -14.52 -14.83
CA CYS A 88 -22.02 -13.35 -15.69
C CYS A 88 -23.41 -12.67 -15.58
N GLU A 89 -24.30 -13.12 -14.69
CA GLU A 89 -25.56 -12.42 -14.46
C GLU A 89 -25.33 -11.13 -13.65
N PRO A 90 -25.72 -9.96 -14.18
CA PRO A 90 -25.54 -8.69 -13.48
C PRO A 90 -26.23 -8.70 -12.12
N SER A 91 -25.47 -8.43 -11.06
CA SER A 91 -25.98 -8.32 -9.70
C SER A 91 -25.21 -7.23 -8.97
N PRO A 92 -25.81 -6.56 -7.95
CA PRO A 92 -25.07 -5.57 -7.16
C PRO A 92 -23.80 -6.11 -6.50
N GLU A 93 -23.75 -7.42 -6.25
CA GLU A 93 -22.59 -8.09 -5.68
C GLU A 93 -21.51 -8.33 -6.73
N SER A 94 -21.88 -8.78 -7.94
CA SER A 94 -20.95 -8.89 -9.08
C SER A 94 -20.35 -7.52 -9.42
N ASP A 95 -21.16 -6.46 -9.48
CA ASP A 95 -20.69 -5.10 -9.77
C ASP A 95 -19.69 -4.62 -8.70
N ALA A 96 -19.95 -4.92 -7.42
CA ALA A 96 -19.05 -4.56 -6.34
C ALA A 96 -17.72 -5.33 -6.41
N ILE A 97 -17.74 -6.61 -6.78
CA ILE A 97 -16.54 -7.43 -6.97
C ILE A 97 -15.73 -6.92 -8.16
N GLU A 98 -16.38 -6.57 -9.27
CA GLU A 98 -15.72 -5.99 -10.45
C GLU A 98 -15.00 -4.67 -10.10
N VAL A 99 -15.66 -3.75 -9.39
CA VAL A 99 -15.03 -2.50 -8.93
C VAL A 99 -13.82 -2.77 -8.02
N MET A 100 -13.95 -3.70 -7.07
CA MET A 100 -12.82 -4.07 -6.20
C MET A 100 -11.67 -4.69 -6.99
N PHE A 101 -11.99 -5.48 -8.02
CA PHE A 101 -11.00 -6.11 -8.89
C PHE A 101 -10.24 -5.06 -9.68
N ASP A 102 -10.94 -4.13 -10.33
CA ASP A 102 -10.34 -3.06 -11.12
C ASP A 102 -9.45 -2.15 -10.25
N GLU A 103 -9.92 -1.75 -9.07
CA GLU A 103 -9.12 -0.91 -8.15
C GLU A 103 -7.86 -1.63 -7.65
N ALA A 104 -7.97 -2.91 -7.29
CA ALA A 104 -6.83 -3.69 -6.84
C ALA A 104 -5.87 -4.02 -7.99
N SER A 105 -6.41 -4.22 -9.18
CA SER A 105 -5.69 -4.44 -10.44
C SER A 105 -4.80 -3.26 -10.79
N ASP A 106 -5.40 -2.06 -10.86
CA ASP A 106 -4.69 -0.81 -11.15
C ASP A 106 -3.60 -0.53 -10.10
N ALA A 107 -3.91 -0.72 -8.82
CA ALA A 107 -2.96 -0.48 -7.75
C ALA A 107 -1.77 -1.46 -7.74
N ASP A 108 -1.99 -2.73 -8.11
CA ASP A 108 -0.91 -3.71 -8.28
C ASP A 108 -0.05 -3.38 -9.51
N ALA A 109 -0.68 -2.99 -10.62
CA ALA A 109 0.01 -2.59 -11.84
C ALA A 109 0.87 -1.32 -11.64
N GLU A 110 0.34 -0.32 -10.94
CA GLU A 110 1.08 0.90 -10.58
C GLU A 110 2.28 0.58 -9.69
N ALA A 111 2.09 -0.21 -8.63
CA ALA A 111 3.18 -0.58 -7.73
C ALA A 111 4.25 -1.42 -8.45
N TRP A 112 3.84 -2.26 -9.39
CA TRP A 112 4.77 -2.99 -10.23
C TRP A 112 5.57 -2.07 -11.15
N HIS A 113 4.91 -1.11 -11.82
CA HIS A 113 5.61 -0.10 -12.63
C HIS A 113 6.61 0.71 -11.80
N ASN A 114 6.22 1.13 -10.60
CA ASN A 114 7.09 1.84 -9.66
C ASN A 114 8.29 0.99 -9.25
N LEU A 115 8.10 -0.30 -9.00
CA LEU A 115 9.20 -1.23 -8.77
C LEU A 115 10.15 -1.26 -9.98
N LEU A 116 9.64 -1.45 -11.19
CA LEU A 116 10.46 -1.55 -12.40
C LEU A 116 11.28 -0.31 -12.72
N THR A 117 10.76 0.85 -12.36
CA THR A 117 11.41 2.15 -12.59
C THR A 117 12.31 2.58 -11.44
N THR A 118 12.31 1.84 -10.32
CA THR A 118 13.17 2.11 -9.16
C THR A 118 14.53 1.41 -9.33
N ALA A 119 15.56 2.19 -9.63
CA ALA A 119 16.92 1.69 -9.73
C ALA A 119 17.47 1.29 -8.34
N PRO A 120 17.98 0.06 -8.15
CA PRO A 120 18.66 -0.33 -6.92
C PRO A 120 19.98 0.46 -6.78
N ALA A 121 20.22 1.00 -5.58
CA ALA A 121 21.43 1.77 -5.27
C ALA A 121 22.57 0.90 -4.70
N THR A 122 22.26 -0.33 -4.28
CA THR A 122 23.15 -1.25 -3.57
C THR A 122 23.13 -2.64 -4.20
N ARG A 123 24.17 -3.44 -3.92
CA ARG A 123 24.22 -4.84 -4.34
C ARG A 123 23.10 -5.65 -3.68
N GLU A 124 22.83 -5.39 -2.40
CA GLU A 124 21.75 -6.04 -1.64
C GLU A 124 20.38 -5.72 -2.24
N GLY A 125 20.13 -4.46 -2.62
CA GLY A 125 18.92 -4.05 -3.31
C GLY A 125 18.77 -4.68 -4.69
N ALA A 126 19.85 -4.75 -5.47
CA ALA A 126 19.85 -5.42 -6.78
C ALA A 126 19.55 -6.93 -6.65
N CYS A 127 20.12 -7.60 -5.65
CA CYS A 127 19.78 -9.00 -5.35
C CYS A 127 18.31 -9.17 -4.94
N ALA A 128 17.79 -8.28 -4.08
CA ALA A 128 16.40 -8.33 -3.64
C ALA A 128 15.43 -8.08 -4.82
N TYR A 129 15.77 -7.15 -5.71
CA TYR A 129 15.02 -6.88 -6.93
C TYR A 129 14.96 -8.11 -7.85
N LEU A 130 16.10 -8.75 -8.12
CA LEU A 130 16.17 -9.98 -8.92
C LEU A 130 15.40 -11.15 -8.31
N ALA A 131 15.23 -11.20 -6.99
CA ALA A 131 14.44 -12.24 -6.33
C ALA A 131 12.92 -12.05 -6.54
N ILE A 132 12.47 -10.84 -6.87
CA ILE A 132 11.05 -10.52 -7.12
C ILE A 132 10.65 -10.79 -8.57
N LEU A 133 11.52 -10.53 -9.54
CA LEU A 133 11.16 -10.64 -10.97
C LEU A 133 10.57 -11.99 -11.39
N PRO A 134 11.06 -13.16 -10.91
CA PRO A 134 10.47 -14.46 -11.25
C PRO A 134 9.10 -14.71 -10.61
N SER A 135 8.72 -13.93 -9.60
CA SER A 135 7.43 -14.06 -8.91
C SER A 135 6.28 -13.38 -9.64
N TRP A 136 6.57 -12.65 -10.72
CA TRP A 136 5.52 -12.11 -11.56
C TRP A 136 5.10 -13.13 -12.61
N ASP A 137 3.91 -13.66 -12.41
CA ASP A 137 3.18 -14.57 -13.30
C ASP A 137 2.52 -13.87 -14.50
N GLY A 138 2.70 -12.55 -14.61
CA GLY A 138 2.14 -11.73 -15.68
C GLY A 138 0.67 -11.38 -15.46
N TYR A 139 0.25 -10.25 -16.06
CA TYR A 139 -1.16 -9.99 -16.33
C TYR A 139 -1.53 -10.76 -17.60
N GLY A 140 -2.60 -11.56 -17.57
CA GLY A 140 -3.21 -12.13 -18.78
C GLY A 140 -3.69 -11.07 -19.80
N GLY A 141 -3.59 -9.77 -19.47
CA GLY A 141 -4.06 -8.62 -20.24
C GLY A 141 -2.97 -7.71 -20.84
N GLY A 142 -1.77 -8.21 -21.16
CA GLY A 142 -0.91 -7.56 -22.17
C GLY A 142 0.01 -6.40 -21.73
N ALA A 143 0.11 -6.09 -20.43
CA ALA A 143 1.03 -5.07 -19.90
C ALA A 143 2.30 -5.64 -19.24
N ALA A 144 2.62 -6.92 -19.46
CA ALA A 144 3.93 -7.42 -19.12
C ALA A 144 4.98 -6.78 -20.05
N PRO A 145 6.12 -6.24 -19.54
CA PRO A 145 7.27 -5.94 -20.36
C PRO A 145 7.62 -7.20 -21.13
N ARG A 146 8.02 -7.02 -22.38
CA ARG A 146 8.32 -8.14 -23.25
C ARG A 146 9.39 -8.98 -22.56
N VAL A 147 9.29 -10.30 -22.65
CA VAL A 147 10.23 -11.26 -22.00
C VAL A 147 11.69 -10.84 -22.24
N GLU A 148 11.98 -10.30 -23.42
CA GLU A 148 13.27 -9.76 -23.85
C GLU A 148 13.75 -8.54 -23.04
N GLU A 149 12.86 -7.60 -22.69
CA GLU A 149 13.19 -6.42 -21.87
C GLU A 149 13.52 -6.84 -20.43
N MET A 150 12.79 -7.84 -19.92
CA MET A 150 13.07 -8.42 -18.60
C MET A 150 14.38 -9.20 -18.56
N GLU A 151 14.68 -9.97 -19.60
CA GLU A 151 15.98 -10.64 -19.73
C GLU A 151 17.13 -9.63 -19.79
N ALA A 152 16.96 -8.52 -20.50
CA ALA A 152 17.95 -7.45 -20.58
C ALA A 152 18.20 -6.80 -19.21
N ILE A 153 17.13 -6.45 -18.47
CA ILE A 153 17.23 -5.90 -17.11
C ILE A 153 17.91 -6.90 -16.16
N CYS A 154 17.50 -8.17 -16.18
CA CYS A 154 18.10 -9.22 -15.37
C CYS A 154 19.59 -9.40 -15.68
N THR A 155 19.96 -9.37 -16.96
CA THR A 155 21.34 -9.54 -17.42
C THR A 155 22.20 -8.35 -17.00
N ALA A 156 21.73 -7.12 -17.19
CA ALA A 156 22.43 -5.91 -16.77
C ALA A 156 22.67 -5.88 -15.26
N LEU A 157 21.66 -6.23 -14.45
CA LEU A 157 21.79 -6.30 -12.99
C LEU A 157 22.76 -7.41 -12.55
N ARG A 158 22.72 -8.58 -13.18
CA ARG A 158 23.70 -9.66 -12.91
C ARG A 158 25.13 -9.23 -13.22
N ILE A 159 25.34 -8.54 -14.34
CA ILE A 159 26.67 -8.00 -14.71
C ILE A 159 27.13 -6.96 -13.69
N TYR A 160 26.26 -6.06 -13.23
CA TYR A 160 26.58 -5.08 -12.19
C TYR A 160 26.99 -5.76 -10.86
N ILE A 161 26.24 -6.78 -10.43
CA ILE A 161 26.51 -7.53 -9.20
C ILE A 161 27.81 -8.33 -9.28
N LEU A 162 28.12 -8.93 -10.44
CA LEU A 162 29.30 -9.78 -10.63
C LEU A 162 30.56 -8.98 -11.01
N GLY A 163 30.40 -7.90 -11.77
CA GLY A 163 31.50 -7.02 -12.21
C GLY A 163 32.15 -6.24 -11.08
N GLY A 164 31.41 -5.95 -10.01
CA GLY A 164 31.96 -5.36 -8.77
C GLY A 164 32.81 -6.32 -7.92
N VAL A 165 32.97 -7.60 -8.31
CA VAL A 165 33.81 -8.58 -7.59
C VAL A 165 35.28 -8.56 -8.08
N HIS A 166 35.57 -7.84 -9.17
CA HIS A 166 36.89 -7.81 -9.81
C HIS A 166 37.55 -6.42 -9.90
N ALA A 167 36.98 -5.40 -9.25
CA ALA A 167 37.58 -4.07 -9.10
C ALA A 167 38.06 -3.86 -7.66
#